data_AF-A0AAV4A408-F1
#
_entry.id   AF-A0AAV4A408-F1
#
_cell.length_a   1.000
_cell.length_b   1.000
_cell.length_c   1.000
_cell.angle_alpha   90.00
_cell.angle_beta   90.00
_cell.angle_gamma   90.00
#
_symmetry.space_group_name_H-M   'P 1'
#
loop_
_entity.id
_entity.type
_entity.pdbx_description
1 polymer ?
#
loop_
_entity_poly.entity_id
_entity_poly.type
_entity_poly.pdbx_seq_one_letter_code
_entity_poly.pdbx_strand_id
1 'polypeptide(L)'
;MFVMAIEVILKAAEGSAGFANLGGGCSMPPLKAFMDDTTIICSKEDETRRMLTRLDVLMSWCRMEFKPKKSRSLSIRRGKVDEATTFTVAEQQIPTVSQEPVKSLGRWYDSSVKDTRRGAETLELASESLLAINKCGLQDKFKIWYLQFMLIPKLLWPLLVYDICSSTMEAIEAKINKCTRKWLRVPPGFSDVASKAQTPNEVHPRGI
;
A
#
# COMPACT_ATOMS: atom_id res chain seq x y z
N MET A 1 -14.87 -20.47 -1.90
CA MET A 1 -14.29 -21.79 -1.54
C MET A 1 -12.76 -21.74 -1.47
N PHE A 2 -12.06 -21.24 -2.51
CA PHE A 2 -10.59 -21.16 -2.55
C PHE A 2 -9.96 -20.39 -1.38
N VAL A 3 -10.42 -19.16 -1.10
CA VAL A 3 -9.87 -18.33 0.00
C VAL A 3 -9.97 -19.03 1.36
N MET A 4 -11.10 -19.71 1.62
CA MET A 4 -11.28 -20.47 2.87
C MET A 4 -10.33 -21.66 2.96
N ALA A 5 -10.02 -22.33 1.85
CA ALA A 5 -9.07 -23.43 1.84
C ALA A 5 -7.65 -22.95 2.15
N ILE A 6 -7.22 -21.84 1.53
CA ILE A 6 -5.93 -21.19 1.82
C ILE A 6 -5.87 -20.79 3.29
N GLU A 7 -6.90 -20.16 3.82
CA GLU A 7 -6.96 -19.75 5.23
C GLU A 7 -6.79 -20.94 6.20
N VAL A 8 -7.44 -22.09 5.91
CA VAL A 8 -7.28 -23.30 6.72
C VAL A 8 -5.84 -23.84 6.67
N ILE A 9 -5.22 -23.83 5.49
CA ILE A 9 -3.81 -24.24 5.31
C ILE A 9 -2.88 -23.34 6.12
N LEU A 10 -3.10 -22.02 6.05
CA LEU A 10 -2.27 -21.03 6.76
C LEU A 10 -2.40 -21.18 8.28
N LYS A 11 -3.63 -21.32 8.80
CA LYS A 11 -3.85 -21.58 10.24
C LYS A 11 -3.16 -22.86 10.72
N ALA A 12 -3.11 -23.90 9.89
CA ALA A 12 -2.38 -25.12 10.21
C ALA A 12 -0.84 -24.94 10.23
N ALA A 13 -0.33 -23.88 9.60
CA ALA A 13 1.08 -23.51 9.60
C ALA A 13 1.45 -22.51 10.71
N GLU A 14 0.51 -21.64 11.15
CA GLU A 14 0.74 -20.58 12.15
C GLU A 14 1.38 -21.09 13.45
N GLY A 15 1.08 -22.32 13.89
CA GLY A 15 1.68 -22.93 15.07
C GLY A 15 3.22 -23.12 15.00
N SER A 16 3.83 -22.88 13.84
CA SER A 16 5.27 -23.06 13.62
C SER A 16 6.11 -21.81 13.94
N ALA A 17 5.47 -20.65 14.13
CA ALA A 17 6.14 -19.39 14.43
C ALA A 17 5.35 -18.56 15.44
N GLY A 18 6.06 -17.85 16.32
CA GLY A 18 5.43 -16.87 17.20
C GLY A 18 5.03 -15.61 16.43
N PHE A 19 4.28 -14.73 17.07
CA PHE A 19 4.03 -13.40 16.52
C PHE A 19 5.34 -12.65 16.29
N ALA A 20 5.45 -11.96 15.16
CA ALA A 20 6.59 -11.13 14.84
C ALA A 20 6.54 -9.82 15.64
N ASN A 21 7.54 -9.60 16.49
CA ASN A 21 7.71 -8.35 17.19
C ASN A 21 8.36 -7.33 16.24
N LEU A 22 7.65 -6.24 15.96
CA LEU A 22 8.10 -5.15 15.09
C LEU A 22 8.74 -3.99 15.86
N GLY A 23 8.87 -4.12 17.18
CA GLY A 23 9.28 -3.04 18.07
C GLY A 23 8.11 -2.14 18.48
N GLY A 24 8.33 -1.29 19.49
CA GLY A 24 7.34 -0.29 19.92
C GLY A 24 6.01 -0.87 20.45
N GLY A 25 6.02 -2.08 20.99
CA GLY A 25 4.81 -2.78 21.44
C GLY A 25 3.93 -3.33 20.32
N CYS A 26 4.35 -3.18 19.05
CA CYS A 26 3.62 -3.68 17.90
C CYS A 26 4.02 -5.13 17.59
N SER A 27 3.01 -5.97 17.42
CA SER A 27 3.15 -7.39 17.13
C SER A 27 2.27 -7.75 15.94
N MET A 28 2.77 -8.54 14.99
CA MET A 28 1.99 -8.99 13.83
C MET A 28 1.91 -10.51 13.77
N PRO A 29 0.77 -11.06 13.28
CA PRO A 29 0.66 -12.49 13.04
C PRO A 29 1.73 -12.92 12.02
N PRO A 30 2.28 -14.13 12.18
CA PRO A 30 3.40 -14.58 11.37
C PRO A 30 3.03 -14.87 9.91
N LEU A 31 1.74 -15.08 9.65
CA LEU A 31 1.19 -15.31 8.33
C LEU A 31 0.10 -14.28 8.03
N LYS A 32 0.12 -13.80 6.78
CA LYS A 32 -0.97 -13.05 6.17
C LYS A 32 -1.16 -13.56 4.76
N ALA A 33 -2.38 -13.55 4.26
CA ALA A 33 -2.62 -13.85 2.88
C ALA A 33 -3.66 -12.97 2.24
N PHE A 34 -3.54 -12.85 0.93
CA PHE A 34 -4.53 -12.25 0.06
C PHE A 34 -4.64 -13.12 -1.18
N MET A 35 -5.77 -13.82 -1.32
CA MET A 35 -5.95 -14.83 -2.38
C MET A 35 -4.85 -15.92 -2.31
N ASP A 36 -4.02 -16.05 -3.35
CA ASP A 36 -2.89 -16.98 -3.42
C ASP A 36 -1.57 -16.39 -2.88
N ASP A 37 -1.48 -15.06 -2.75
CA ASP A 37 -0.29 -14.41 -2.19
C ASP A 37 -0.25 -14.61 -0.68
N THR A 38 0.83 -15.21 -0.19
CA THR A 38 1.10 -15.40 1.24
C THR A 38 2.32 -14.59 1.65
N THR A 39 2.22 -13.85 2.75
CA THR A 39 3.31 -13.11 3.37
C THR A 39 3.68 -13.74 4.70
N ILE A 40 4.97 -14.02 4.86
CA ILE A 40 5.57 -14.53 6.09
C ILE A 40 6.30 -13.38 6.77
N ILE A 41 6.02 -13.15 8.05
CA ILE A 41 6.71 -12.16 8.87
C ILE A 41 7.16 -12.86 10.15
N CYS A 42 8.47 -12.93 10.39
CA CYS A 42 9.01 -13.52 11.62
C CYS A 42 10.15 -12.65 12.16
N SER A 43 10.40 -12.74 13.47
CA SER A 43 11.50 -12.02 14.11
C SER A 43 12.84 -12.75 13.97
N LYS A 44 12.84 -14.05 13.65
CA LYS A 44 14.06 -14.86 13.53
C LYS A 44 14.09 -15.66 12.23
N GLU A 45 15.29 -15.83 11.71
CA GLU A 45 15.59 -16.59 10.50
C GLU A 45 15.15 -18.07 10.61
N ASP A 46 15.43 -18.71 11.74
CA ASP A 46 15.06 -20.12 11.97
C ASP A 46 13.55 -20.35 12.08
N GLU A 47 12.79 -19.35 12.52
CA GLU A 47 11.33 -19.40 12.57
C GLU A 47 10.76 -19.31 11.14
N THR A 48 11.29 -18.39 10.33
CA THR A 48 10.94 -18.30 8.89
C THR A 48 11.22 -19.60 8.15
N ARG A 49 12.40 -20.21 8.35
CA ARG A 49 12.74 -21.50 7.70
C ARG A 49 11.78 -22.61 8.09
N ARG A 50 11.53 -22.78 9.39
CA ARG A 50 10.57 -23.78 9.89
C ARG A 50 9.17 -23.57 9.31
N MET A 51 8.72 -22.33 9.20
CA MET A 51 7.42 -22.01 8.64
C MET A 51 7.35 -22.28 7.12
N LEU A 52 8.39 -21.92 6.36
CA LEU A 52 8.49 -22.26 4.94
C LEU A 52 8.44 -23.78 4.71
N THR A 53 9.22 -24.55 5.48
CA THR A 53 9.20 -26.02 5.40
C THR A 53 7.82 -26.58 5.75
N ARG A 54 7.16 -26.06 6.78
CA ARG A 54 5.81 -26.50 7.14
C ARG A 54 4.79 -26.20 6.04
N LEU A 55 4.84 -24.99 5.49
CA LEU A 55 3.95 -24.58 4.40
C LEU A 55 4.17 -25.42 3.15
N ASP A 56 5.41 -25.75 2.80
CA ASP A 56 5.72 -26.60 1.65
C ASP A 56 5.08 -27.99 1.78
N VAL A 57 5.18 -28.61 2.96
CA VAL A 57 4.51 -29.88 3.27
C VAL A 57 3.00 -29.77 3.11
N LEU A 58 2.38 -28.74 3.69
CA LEU A 58 0.92 -28.56 3.64
C LEU A 58 0.43 -28.28 2.22
N MET A 59 1.14 -27.45 1.45
CA MET A 59 0.81 -27.18 0.06
C MET A 59 0.92 -28.44 -0.78
N SER A 60 1.94 -29.28 -0.54
CA SER A 60 2.07 -30.57 -1.23
C SER A 60 0.87 -31.49 -0.97
N TRP A 61 0.35 -31.54 0.26
CA TRP A 61 -0.85 -32.31 0.61
C TRP A 61 -2.09 -31.80 -0.13
N CYS A 62 -2.15 -30.50 -0.36
CA CYS A 62 -3.21 -29.85 -1.14
C CYS A 62 -2.99 -29.92 -2.66
N ARG A 63 -1.93 -30.60 -3.13
CA ARG A 63 -1.52 -30.65 -4.55
C ARG A 63 -1.26 -29.26 -5.13
N MET A 64 -0.72 -28.37 -4.29
CA MET A 64 -0.29 -27.02 -4.64
C MET A 64 1.22 -26.91 -4.46
N GLU A 65 1.83 -25.93 -5.13
CA GLU A 65 3.27 -25.69 -5.06
C GLU A 65 3.52 -24.17 -5.02
N PHE A 66 4.48 -23.74 -4.21
CA PHE A 66 4.99 -22.38 -4.28
C PHE A 66 5.83 -22.20 -5.54
N LYS A 67 5.87 -20.98 -6.07
CA LYS A 67 6.74 -20.62 -7.20
C LYS A 67 7.88 -19.75 -6.69
N PRO A 68 9.06 -20.31 -6.35
CA PRO A 68 10.20 -19.58 -5.81
C PRO A 68 10.57 -18.34 -6.64
N LYS A 69 10.53 -18.46 -7.98
CA LYS A 69 10.80 -17.36 -8.91
C LYS A 69 9.79 -16.20 -8.82
N LYS A 70 8.58 -16.43 -8.31
CA LYS A 70 7.56 -15.40 -8.05
C LYS A 70 7.58 -14.91 -6.61
N SER A 71 8.19 -15.64 -5.70
CA SER A 71 8.36 -15.26 -4.30
C SER A 71 9.54 -14.31 -4.12
N ARG A 72 9.52 -13.50 -3.06
CA ARG A 72 10.68 -12.69 -2.65
C ARG A 72 10.89 -12.76 -1.16
N SER A 73 12.14 -12.63 -0.74
CA SER A 73 12.51 -12.48 0.66
C SER A 73 13.18 -11.15 0.94
N LEU A 74 12.91 -10.62 2.12
CA LEU A 74 13.58 -9.45 2.69
C LEU A 74 13.96 -9.77 4.13
N SER A 75 15.25 -9.62 4.45
CA SER A 75 15.77 -9.75 5.80
C SER A 75 16.29 -8.40 6.26
N ILE A 76 15.99 -8.03 7.51
CA ILE A 76 16.42 -6.76 8.09
C ILE A 76 17.14 -7.07 9.41
N ARG A 77 18.40 -6.61 9.53
CA ARG A 77 19.22 -6.76 10.72
C ARG A 77 19.71 -5.39 11.16
N ARG A 78 19.40 -5.00 12.41
CA ARG A 78 19.79 -3.68 12.99
C ARG A 78 19.39 -2.49 12.09
N GLY A 79 18.18 -2.54 11.53
CA GLY A 79 17.63 -1.48 10.69
C GLY A 79 18.22 -1.36 9.29
N LYS A 80 19.05 -2.33 8.85
CA LYS A 80 19.60 -2.40 7.49
C LYS A 80 19.18 -3.70 6.82
N VAL A 81 19.07 -3.67 5.51
CA VAL A 81 18.83 -4.88 4.70
C VAL A 81 20.00 -5.83 4.87
N ASP A 82 19.70 -7.09 5.17
CA ASP A 82 20.66 -8.19 5.30
C ASP A 82 20.59 -9.06 4.04
N GLU A 83 21.57 -8.91 3.15
CA GLU A 83 21.60 -9.63 1.87
C GLU A 83 22.19 -11.04 1.98
N ALA A 84 22.83 -11.36 3.10
CA ALA A 84 23.44 -12.67 3.33
C ALA A 84 22.39 -13.73 3.72
N THR A 85 21.35 -13.32 4.45
CA THR A 85 20.26 -14.22 4.82
C THR A 85 19.38 -14.54 3.63
N THR A 86 19.33 -15.82 3.26
CA THR A 86 18.54 -16.35 2.15
C THR A 86 17.64 -17.49 2.62
N PHE A 87 16.55 -17.70 1.88
CA PHE A 87 15.55 -18.70 2.19
C PHE A 87 15.26 -19.58 0.97
N THR A 88 14.78 -20.79 1.22
CA THR A 88 14.46 -21.79 0.21
C THR A 88 13.04 -22.30 0.40
N VAL A 89 12.35 -22.60 -0.69
CA VAL A 89 11.04 -23.29 -0.72
C VAL A 89 11.01 -24.21 -1.92
N ALA A 90 10.41 -25.40 -1.82
CA ALA A 90 10.44 -26.40 -2.90
C ALA A 90 11.87 -26.65 -3.42
N GLU A 91 12.83 -26.79 -2.50
CA GLU A 91 14.27 -27.01 -2.76
C GLU A 91 14.97 -25.95 -3.61
N GLN A 92 14.32 -24.82 -3.86
CA GLN A 92 14.84 -23.71 -4.67
C GLN A 92 15.00 -22.45 -3.81
N GLN A 93 16.06 -21.68 -4.09
CA GLN A 93 16.29 -20.41 -3.42
C GLN A 93 15.28 -19.35 -3.87
N ILE A 94 14.73 -18.63 -2.89
CA ILE A 94 13.87 -17.47 -3.11
C ILE A 94 14.78 -16.25 -3.38
N PRO A 95 14.60 -15.53 -4.51
CA PRO A 95 15.35 -14.31 -4.78
C PRO A 95 15.10 -13.24 -3.71
N THR A 96 16.14 -12.49 -3.37
CA THR A 96 15.98 -11.36 -2.43
C THR A 96 15.37 -10.15 -3.14
N VAL A 97 14.71 -9.29 -2.37
CA VAL A 97 14.16 -8.02 -2.89
C VAL A 97 15.26 -7.09 -3.43
N SER A 98 16.49 -7.17 -2.90
CA SER A 98 17.64 -6.44 -3.44
C SER A 98 18.03 -6.89 -4.85
N GLN A 99 17.95 -8.20 -5.11
CA GLN A 99 18.26 -8.77 -6.43
C GLN A 99 17.15 -8.48 -7.43
N GLU A 100 15.91 -8.75 -7.01
CA GLU A 100 14.73 -8.61 -7.86
C GLU A 100 13.60 -7.91 -7.09
N PRO A 101 13.46 -6.57 -7.21
CA PRO A 101 12.36 -5.84 -6.62
C PRO A 101 11.00 -6.40 -7.03
N VAL A 102 10.00 -6.30 -6.15
CA VAL A 102 8.67 -6.88 -6.39
C VAL A 102 7.56 -5.90 -6.03
N LYS A 103 6.46 -6.01 -6.76
CA LYS A 103 5.22 -5.32 -6.45
C LYS A 103 4.24 -6.31 -5.83
N SER A 104 3.80 -6.06 -4.60
CA SER A 104 2.78 -6.85 -3.90
C SER A 104 1.66 -5.93 -3.43
N LEU A 105 0.40 -6.31 -3.71
CA LEU A 105 -0.81 -5.53 -3.38
C LEU A 105 -0.71 -4.03 -3.72
N GLY A 106 -0.12 -3.71 -4.88
CA GLY A 106 0.04 -2.32 -5.31
C GLY A 106 1.28 -1.61 -4.77
N ARG A 107 1.95 -2.16 -3.76
CA ARG A 107 3.16 -1.62 -3.12
C ARG A 107 4.43 -2.20 -3.74
N TRP A 108 5.39 -1.34 -4.07
CA TRP A 108 6.73 -1.78 -4.43
C TRP A 108 7.59 -2.02 -3.19
N TYR A 109 8.32 -3.13 -3.21
CA TYR A 109 9.36 -3.46 -2.27
C TYR A 109 10.68 -3.51 -3.03
N ASP A 110 11.64 -2.71 -2.59
CA ASP A 110 13.01 -2.65 -3.10
C ASP A 110 14.01 -2.53 -1.92
N SER A 111 15.30 -2.58 -2.21
CA SER A 111 16.36 -2.51 -1.19
C SER A 111 16.44 -1.18 -0.44
N SER A 112 15.77 -0.12 -0.92
CA SER A 112 15.77 1.18 -0.26
C SER A 112 14.97 1.16 1.04
N VAL A 113 13.89 0.36 1.08
CA VAL A 113 12.91 0.29 2.19
C VAL A 113 12.35 1.68 2.55
N LYS A 114 12.39 2.63 1.61
CA LYS A 114 11.96 4.02 1.78
C LYS A 114 10.90 4.38 0.75
N ASP A 115 9.91 5.14 1.20
CA ASP A 115 8.80 5.59 0.36
C ASP A 115 9.01 6.99 -0.24
N THR A 116 10.13 7.67 0.05
CA THR A 116 10.38 9.06 -0.38
C THR A 116 10.24 9.27 -1.89
N ARG A 117 10.75 8.32 -2.69
CA ARG A 117 10.62 8.35 -4.16
C ARG A 117 9.15 8.26 -4.60
N ARG A 118 8.34 7.47 -3.88
CA ARG A 118 6.92 7.24 -4.19
C ARG A 118 6.07 8.47 -3.90
N GLY A 119 6.43 9.24 -2.88
CA GLY A 119 5.87 10.57 -2.64
C GLY A 119 6.09 11.51 -3.83
N ALA A 120 7.33 11.59 -4.33
CA ALA A 120 7.66 12.42 -5.49
C ALA A 120 6.91 11.99 -6.77
N GLU A 121 6.90 10.68 -7.06
CA GLU A 121 6.15 10.11 -8.19
C GLU A 121 4.64 10.41 -8.10
N THR A 122 4.07 10.39 -6.89
CA THR A 122 2.64 10.69 -6.68
C THR A 122 2.33 12.18 -6.89
N LEU A 123 3.22 13.07 -6.46
CA LEU A 123 3.10 14.51 -6.71
C LEU A 123 3.22 14.83 -8.21
N GLU A 124 4.14 14.17 -8.91
CA GLU A 124 4.30 14.29 -10.36
C GLU A 124 3.03 13.81 -11.08
N LEU A 125 2.52 12.62 -10.75
CA LEU A 125 1.27 12.09 -11.27
C LEU A 125 0.10 13.05 -11.08
N ALA A 126 -0.05 13.64 -9.88
CA ALA A 126 -1.08 14.64 -9.61
C ALA A 126 -0.92 15.87 -10.51
N SER A 127 0.31 16.35 -10.67
CA SER A 127 0.65 17.53 -11.47
C SER A 127 0.34 17.33 -12.94
N GLU A 128 0.80 16.22 -13.52
CA GLU A 128 0.55 15.88 -14.92
C GLU A 128 -0.93 15.67 -15.20
N SER A 129 -1.62 14.94 -14.31
CA SER A 129 -3.06 14.69 -14.45
C SER A 129 -3.87 15.99 -14.38
N LEU A 130 -3.56 16.89 -13.44
CA LEU A 130 -4.20 18.21 -13.35
C LEU A 130 -3.90 19.08 -14.58
N LEU A 131 -2.68 19.02 -15.12
CA LEU A 131 -2.33 19.72 -16.36
C LEU A 131 -3.10 19.17 -17.56
N ALA A 132 -3.29 17.85 -17.64
CA ALA A 132 -4.07 17.21 -18.71
C ALA A 132 -5.55 17.60 -18.64
N ILE A 133 -6.17 17.56 -17.44
CA ILE A 133 -7.54 18.07 -17.21
C ILE A 133 -7.61 19.58 -17.50
N ASN A 134 -6.54 20.28 -17.13
CA ASN A 134 -6.18 21.64 -17.54
C ASN A 134 -6.54 21.98 -18.99
N LYS A 135 -5.91 21.20 -19.86
CA LYS A 135 -5.84 21.40 -21.31
C LYS A 135 -6.98 20.74 -22.06
N CYS A 136 -7.78 19.89 -21.42
CA CYS A 136 -8.88 19.23 -22.10
C CYS A 136 -9.98 20.25 -22.47
N GLY A 137 -10.59 20.05 -23.65
CA GLY A 137 -11.68 20.89 -24.15
C GLY A 137 -13.01 20.72 -23.41
N LEU A 138 -13.02 20.09 -22.24
CA LEU A 138 -14.23 19.89 -21.44
C LEU A 138 -14.68 21.22 -20.81
N GLN A 139 -16.00 21.33 -20.58
CA GLN A 139 -16.54 22.41 -19.74
C GLN A 139 -16.03 22.26 -18.30
N ASP A 140 -15.87 23.39 -17.61
CA ASP A 140 -15.23 23.43 -16.28
C ASP A 140 -15.95 22.56 -15.23
N LYS A 141 -17.30 22.46 -15.28
CA LYS A 141 -18.07 21.54 -14.42
C LYS A 141 -17.67 20.07 -14.59
N PHE A 142 -17.34 19.64 -15.82
CA PHE A 142 -16.91 18.28 -16.10
C PHE A 142 -15.45 18.04 -15.70
N LYS A 143 -14.60 19.08 -15.68
CA LYS A 143 -13.25 19.00 -15.11
C LYS A 143 -13.29 18.72 -13.61
N ILE A 144 -14.19 19.39 -12.89
CA ILE A 144 -14.41 19.15 -11.45
C ILE A 144 -14.97 17.74 -11.22
N TRP A 145 -15.93 17.31 -12.02
CA TRP A 145 -16.45 15.95 -11.96
C TRP A 145 -15.34 14.91 -12.18
N TYR A 146 -14.49 15.11 -13.19
CA TYR A 146 -13.36 14.24 -13.45
C TYR A 146 -12.34 14.24 -12.30
N LEU A 147 -12.04 15.41 -11.74
CA LEU A 147 -11.19 15.50 -10.55
C LEU A 147 -11.74 14.63 -9.42
N GLN A 148 -13.02 14.79 -9.08
CA GLN A 148 -13.67 14.10 -7.96
C GLN A 148 -13.72 12.58 -8.16
N PHE A 149 -14.12 12.12 -9.34
CA PHE A 149 -14.47 10.71 -9.56
C PHE A 149 -13.39 9.89 -10.26
N MET A 150 -12.38 10.54 -10.87
CA MET A 150 -11.29 9.84 -11.56
C MET A 150 -9.95 10.11 -10.89
N LEU A 151 -9.56 11.39 -10.78
CA LEU A 151 -8.22 11.72 -10.31
C LEU A 151 -8.03 11.48 -8.81
N ILE A 152 -8.96 11.91 -7.96
CA ILE A 152 -8.87 11.70 -6.51
C ILE A 152 -8.77 10.20 -6.17
N PRO A 153 -9.66 9.31 -6.69
CA PRO A 153 -9.52 7.87 -6.46
C PRO A 153 -8.18 7.29 -6.94
N LYS A 154 -7.68 7.77 -8.09
CA LYS A 154 -6.38 7.35 -8.62
C LYS A 154 -5.22 7.75 -7.70
N LEU A 155 -5.28 8.94 -7.10
CA LEU A 155 -4.26 9.41 -6.15
C LEU A 155 -4.39 8.73 -4.79
N LEU A 156 -5.62 8.47 -4.34
CA LEU A 156 -5.90 7.86 -3.04
C LEU A 156 -5.15 6.54 -2.85
N TRP A 157 -5.01 5.73 -3.90
CA TRP A 157 -4.32 4.44 -3.80
C TRP A 157 -2.84 4.58 -3.39
N PRO A 158 -1.96 5.32 -4.11
CA PRO A 158 -0.62 5.64 -3.63
C PRO A 158 -0.57 6.25 -2.22
N LEU A 159 -1.53 7.11 -1.88
CA LEU A 159 -1.61 7.76 -0.57
C LEU A 159 -1.93 6.79 0.58
N LEU A 160 -2.69 5.73 0.31
CA LEU A 160 -3.01 4.68 1.27
C LEU A 160 -1.88 3.66 1.43
N VAL A 161 -1.19 3.37 0.33
CA VAL A 161 -0.23 2.27 0.27
C VAL A 161 1.16 2.69 0.74
N TYR A 162 1.57 3.95 0.56
CA TYR A 162 2.89 4.45 0.91
C TYR A 162 2.83 5.44 2.08
N ASP A 163 3.91 5.51 2.86
CA ASP A 163 4.10 6.55 3.86
C ASP A 163 4.62 7.83 3.18
N ILE A 164 3.68 8.69 2.81
CA ILE A 164 3.95 9.95 2.11
C ILE A 164 3.93 11.10 3.12
N CYS A 165 5.03 11.87 3.17
CA CYS A 165 5.18 12.99 4.08
C CYS A 165 4.06 14.04 3.89
N SER A 166 3.59 14.64 4.99
CA SER A 166 2.54 15.66 4.98
C SER A 166 2.84 16.85 4.06
N SER A 167 4.10 17.26 3.95
CA SER A 167 4.51 18.33 3.02
C SER A 167 4.23 18.01 1.55
N THR A 168 4.33 16.73 1.16
CA THR A 168 3.99 16.29 -0.19
C THR A 168 2.47 16.30 -0.39
N MET A 169 1.71 15.90 0.62
CA MET A 169 0.25 15.96 0.60
C MET A 169 -0.25 17.40 0.46
N GLU A 170 0.30 18.33 1.25
CA GLU A 170 -0.03 19.75 1.19
C GLU A 170 0.28 20.35 -0.19
N ALA A 171 1.39 19.93 -0.82
CA ALA A 171 1.73 20.35 -2.17
C ALA A 171 0.72 19.82 -3.21
N ILE A 172 0.24 18.58 -3.07
CA ILE A 172 -0.82 18.01 -3.92
C ILE A 172 -2.12 18.79 -3.72
N GLU A 173 -2.53 19.00 -2.47
CA GLU A 173 -3.74 19.74 -2.11
C GLU A 173 -3.71 21.17 -2.67
N ALA A 174 -2.60 21.89 -2.51
CA ALA A 174 -2.43 23.24 -3.04
C ALA A 174 -2.61 23.29 -4.56
N LYS A 175 -2.09 22.31 -5.30
CA LYS A 175 -2.25 22.21 -6.75
C LYS A 175 -3.70 21.92 -7.15
N ILE A 176 -4.36 20.99 -6.45
CA ILE A 176 -5.78 20.68 -6.66
C ILE A 176 -6.62 21.95 -6.40
N ASN A 177 -6.44 22.60 -5.25
CA ASN A 177 -7.19 23.81 -4.88
C ASN A 177 -7.00 24.94 -5.89
N LYS A 178 -5.79 25.14 -6.41
CA LYS A 178 -5.53 26.13 -7.46
C LYS A 178 -6.33 25.84 -8.73
N CYS A 179 -6.35 24.59 -9.20
CA CYS A 179 -7.11 24.19 -10.40
C CYS A 179 -8.62 24.28 -10.16
N THR A 180 -9.10 23.76 -9.03
CA THR A 180 -10.53 23.77 -8.68
C THR A 180 -11.08 25.19 -8.56
N ARG A 181 -10.37 26.10 -7.89
CA ARG A 181 -10.78 27.51 -7.80
C ARG A 181 -10.88 28.16 -9.18
N LYS A 182 -9.94 27.87 -10.08
CA LYS A 182 -9.97 28.36 -11.47
C LYS A 182 -11.21 27.84 -12.21
N TRP A 183 -11.52 26.55 -12.11
CA TRP A 183 -12.67 25.94 -12.79
C TRP A 183 -14.02 26.39 -12.23
N LEU A 184 -14.08 26.63 -10.92
CA LEU A 184 -15.25 27.21 -10.24
C LEU A 184 -15.38 28.73 -10.42
N ARG A 185 -14.39 29.38 -11.05
CA ARG A 185 -14.32 30.85 -11.21
C ARG A 185 -14.40 31.60 -9.88
N VAL A 186 -13.79 31.04 -8.83
CA VAL A 186 -13.74 31.66 -7.50
C VAL A 186 -12.84 32.91 -7.57
N PRO A 187 -13.29 34.08 -7.06
CA PRO A 187 -12.47 35.28 -7.02
C PRO A 187 -11.19 35.11 -6.17
N PRO A 188 -10.07 35.77 -6.51
CA PRO A 188 -8.79 35.62 -5.80
C PRO A 188 -8.80 36.02 -4.32
N GLY A 189 -9.78 36.82 -3.88
CA GLY A 189 -9.91 37.27 -2.50
C GLY A 189 -10.78 36.38 -1.60
N PHE A 190 -11.32 35.27 -2.13
CA PHE A 190 -12.14 34.34 -1.35
C PHE A 190 -11.24 33.41 -0.53
N SER A 191 -11.33 33.47 0.81
CA SER A 191 -10.45 32.69 1.69
C SER A 191 -10.90 31.22 1.80
N ASP A 192 -9.94 30.32 2.04
CA ASP A 192 -10.21 28.88 2.20
C ASP A 192 -11.09 28.56 3.43
N VAL A 193 -11.07 29.43 4.44
CA VAL A 193 -11.92 29.33 5.63
C VAL A 193 -13.40 29.58 5.31
N ALA A 194 -13.69 30.53 4.42
CA ALA A 194 -15.06 30.83 4.00
C ALA A 194 -15.71 29.69 3.20
N SER A 195 -14.90 28.89 2.49
CA SER A 195 -15.38 27.77 1.67
C SER A 195 -15.74 26.53 2.52
N LYS A 196 -15.05 26.29 3.64
CA LYS A 196 -15.35 25.17 4.57
C LYS A 196 -16.55 25.44 5.49
N ALA A 197 -16.95 26.70 5.65
CA ALA A 197 -18.05 27.11 6.53
C ALA A 197 -19.46 26.91 5.93
N GLN A 198 -19.57 26.48 4.67
CA GLN A 198 -20.84 26.38 3.92
C GLN A 198 -21.43 24.97 3.83
N THR A 199 -21.04 24.02 4.68
CA THR A 199 -21.87 22.84 4.95
C THR A 199 -22.85 23.20 6.07
N PRO A 200 -24.16 23.35 5.79
CA PRO A 200 -25.13 23.57 6.86
C PRO A 200 -25.14 22.33 7.75
N ASN A 201 -24.84 22.51 9.03
CA ASN A 201 -25.23 21.55 10.06
C ASN A 201 -26.74 21.31 9.88
N GLU A 202 -27.14 20.09 9.51
CA GLU A 202 -28.50 19.63 9.74
C GLU A 202 -28.71 19.64 11.26
N VAL A 203 -29.31 20.73 11.73
CA VAL A 203 -29.83 20.86 13.08
C VAL A 203 -31.00 19.89 13.18
N HIS A 204 -30.74 18.74 13.79
CA HIS A 204 -31.80 17.84 14.24
C HIS A 204 -32.66 18.61 15.25
N PRO A 205 -33.98 18.81 15.01
CA PRO A 205 -34.82 19.50 15.97
C PRO A 205 -35.01 18.60 17.19
N ARG A 206 -34.59 19.09 18.36
CA ARG A 206 -35.06 18.55 19.63
C ARG A 206 -36.55 18.85 19.74
N GLY A 207 -37.36 17.81 19.79
CA GLY A 207 -38.79 17.89 20.08
C GLY A 207 -39.17 16.85 21.13
N ILE A 208 -39.34 17.34 22.36
CA ILE A 208 -40.21 16.90 23.47
C ILE A 208 -40.07 15.45 23.94
#